data_AF-A0A133VF64-F1
#
_entry.id   AF-A0A133VF64-F1
#
_cell.length_a   1.000
_cell.length_b   1.000
_cell.length_c   1.000
_cell.angle_alpha   90.00
_cell.angle_beta   90.00
_cell.angle_gamma   90.00
#
_symmetry.space_group_name_H-M   'P 1'
#
loop_
_entity.id
_entity.type
_entity.pdbx_description
1 polymer ?
#
loop_
_entity_poly.entity_id
_entity_poly.type
_entity_poly.pdbx_seq_one_letter_code
_entity_poly.pdbx_strand_id
1 'polypeptide(L)'
;MDVERIFDVQARRYGALSSEIKSIRKDIDWGNSVFDAFQSASKRIRSGLISRIMALVSESSKAASDISEILEVLAQDVSTERSLREEQYRVTATYVIIIFLTFGIFLLTAYSISTSFIPLLATAAEAEGPQISPGVRIGGVSPEVIKQSFFRASLIQGFCSGILAGKMQGGKILSGLKYSIIMISIAWMFFTFFGI
;
A
#
# COMPACT_ATOMS: atom_id res chain seq x y z
N MET A 1 -51.24 12.44 -5.90
CA MET A 1 -50.62 13.50 -5.10
C MET A 1 -49.11 13.39 -5.30
N ASP A 2 -48.33 14.32 -5.84
CA ASP A 2 -48.54 15.68 -6.32
C ASP A 2 -47.27 16.10 -7.09
N VAL A 3 -47.22 15.87 -8.42
CA VAL A 3 -46.19 16.50 -9.28
C VAL A 3 -46.85 17.28 -10.41
N GLU A 4 -47.92 16.74 -11.01
CA GLU A 4 -48.75 17.48 -11.98
C GLU A 4 -49.43 18.72 -11.38
N ARG A 5 -49.91 18.64 -10.12
CA ARG A 5 -50.59 19.76 -9.46
C ARG A 5 -49.65 20.92 -9.10
N ILE A 6 -48.36 20.67 -8.93
CA ILE A 6 -47.39 21.73 -8.60
C ILE A 6 -47.08 22.57 -9.84
N PHE A 7 -47.03 21.94 -11.02
CA PHE A 7 -46.79 22.65 -12.28
C PHE A 7 -48.02 23.40 -12.82
N ASP A 8 -49.22 22.88 -12.59
CA ASP A 8 -50.46 23.53 -13.05
C ASP A 8 -50.78 24.82 -12.26
N VAL A 9 -50.36 24.88 -10.99
CA VAL A 9 -50.52 26.08 -10.14
C VAL A 9 -49.55 27.21 -10.52
N GLN A 10 -48.39 26.88 -11.11
CA GLN A 10 -47.41 27.89 -11.55
C GLN A 10 -47.80 28.51 -12.91
N ALA A 11 -48.48 27.77 -13.80
CA ALA A 11 -48.86 28.26 -15.13
C ALA A 11 -49.80 29.48 -15.09
N ARG A 12 -50.67 29.58 -14.07
CA ARG A 12 -51.54 30.76 -13.88
C ARG A 12 -50.81 32.04 -13.49
N ARG A 13 -49.55 31.96 -13.02
CA ARG A 13 -48.77 33.13 -12.57
C ARG A 13 -47.83 33.72 -13.63
N TYR A 14 -47.53 33.00 -14.71
CA TYR A 14 -46.51 33.44 -15.70
C TYR A 14 -47.06 33.84 -17.07
N GLY A 15 -48.37 33.84 -17.29
CA GLY A 15 -49.00 34.37 -18.51
C GLY A 15 -48.31 33.88 -19.80
N ALA A 16 -47.71 34.81 -20.56
CA ALA A 16 -47.01 34.55 -21.83
C ALA A 16 -45.84 33.55 -21.75
N LEU A 17 -45.25 33.28 -20.57
CA LEU A 17 -44.16 32.31 -20.43
C LEU A 17 -44.64 30.85 -20.40
N SER A 18 -45.92 30.63 -20.07
CA SER A 18 -46.50 29.29 -20.01
C SER A 18 -46.63 28.64 -21.39
N SER A 19 -46.86 29.41 -22.46
CA SER A 19 -46.87 28.85 -23.83
C SER A 19 -45.49 28.39 -24.26
N GLU A 20 -44.47 29.16 -23.90
CA GLU A 20 -43.09 28.92 -24.31
C GLU A 20 -42.49 27.69 -23.63
N ILE A 21 -42.75 27.51 -22.33
CA ILE A 21 -42.34 26.29 -21.60
C ILE A 21 -43.00 25.04 -22.21
N LYS A 22 -44.27 25.17 -22.64
CA LYS A 22 -45.00 24.07 -23.30
C LYS A 22 -44.42 23.76 -24.69
N SER A 23 -43.94 24.77 -25.41
CA SER A 23 -43.31 24.60 -26.71
C SER A 23 -41.91 23.97 -26.60
N ILE A 24 -41.12 24.34 -25.58
CA ILE A 24 -39.81 23.72 -25.30
C ILE A 24 -39.98 22.23 -25.00
N ARG A 25 -40.97 21.89 -24.17
CA ARG A 25 -41.26 20.49 -23.85
C ARG A 25 -41.63 19.70 -25.11
N LYS A 26 -42.43 20.29 -26.00
CA LYS A 26 -42.84 19.65 -27.26
C LYS A 26 -41.66 19.43 -28.21
N ASP A 27 -40.72 20.37 -28.28
CA ASP A 27 -39.51 20.24 -29.10
C ASP A 27 -38.60 19.11 -28.57
N ILE A 28 -38.51 18.95 -27.23
CA ILE A 28 -37.76 17.86 -26.59
C ILE A 28 -38.47 16.50 -26.79
N ASP A 29 -39.80 16.44 -26.63
CA ASP A 29 -40.58 15.22 -26.87
C ASP A 29 -40.52 14.75 -28.33
N TRP A 30 -40.25 15.66 -29.27
CA TRP A 30 -40.02 15.34 -30.69
C TRP A 30 -38.57 14.94 -31.02
N GLY A 31 -37.70 14.79 -30.03
CA GLY A 31 -36.36 14.24 -30.18
C GLY A 31 -35.26 15.26 -30.51
N ASN A 32 -35.55 16.57 -30.43
CA ASN A 32 -34.49 17.58 -30.50
C ASN A 32 -33.66 17.55 -29.22
N SER A 33 -32.37 17.86 -29.35
CA SER A 33 -31.50 18.00 -28.17
C SER A 33 -32.03 19.12 -27.27
N VAL A 34 -31.89 18.96 -25.96
CA VAL A 34 -32.29 19.97 -24.97
C VAL A 34 -31.63 21.32 -25.28
N PHE A 35 -30.41 21.29 -25.82
CA PHE A 35 -29.67 22.47 -26.27
C PHE A 35 -30.39 23.21 -27.41
N ASP A 36 -30.83 22.51 -28.45
CA ASP A 36 -31.49 23.11 -29.62
C ASP A 36 -32.88 23.66 -29.27
N ALA A 37 -33.60 22.96 -28.39
CA ALA A 37 -34.91 23.41 -27.89
C ALA A 37 -34.79 24.70 -27.08
N PHE A 38 -33.80 24.80 -26.18
CA PHE A 38 -33.53 26.00 -25.39
C PHE A 38 -33.02 27.16 -26.25
N GLN A 39 -32.15 26.91 -27.23
CA GLN A 39 -31.65 27.96 -28.13
C GLN A 39 -32.76 28.52 -29.04
N SER A 40 -33.65 27.65 -29.52
CA SER A 40 -34.80 28.05 -30.34
C SER A 40 -35.85 28.80 -29.52
N ALA A 41 -36.01 28.49 -28.24
CA ALA A 41 -36.88 29.24 -27.34
C ALA A 41 -36.27 30.59 -26.92
N SER A 42 -34.95 30.63 -26.70
CA SER A 42 -34.23 31.88 -26.44
C SER A 42 -34.34 32.89 -27.59
N LYS A 43 -34.42 32.43 -28.85
CA LYS A 43 -34.66 33.31 -30.02
C LYS A 43 -36.11 33.81 -30.09
N ARG A 44 -37.07 33.05 -29.55
CA ARG A 44 -38.51 33.38 -29.57
C ARG A 44 -38.92 34.30 -28.42
N ILE A 45 -38.25 34.21 -27.27
CA ILE A 45 -38.54 35.03 -26.09
C ILE A 45 -37.89 36.42 -26.25
N ARG A 46 -38.71 37.46 -26.44
CA ARG A 46 -38.28 38.88 -26.61
C ARG A 46 -37.68 39.54 -25.35
N SER A 47 -37.39 38.79 -24.29
CA SER A 47 -36.83 39.31 -23.03
C SER A 47 -35.36 38.90 -22.89
N GLY A 48 -34.45 39.88 -22.97
CA GLY A 48 -33.00 39.66 -22.94
C GLY A 48 -32.48 38.97 -21.67
N LEU A 49 -33.19 39.09 -20.55
CA LEU A 49 -32.83 38.40 -19.30
C LEU A 49 -32.99 36.87 -19.40
N ILE A 50 -34.06 36.40 -20.04
CA ILE A 50 -34.38 34.97 -20.10
C ILE A 50 -33.46 34.25 -21.09
N SER A 51 -33.13 34.89 -22.21
CA SER A 51 -32.13 34.41 -23.16
C SER A 51 -30.76 34.23 -22.48
N ARG A 52 -30.35 35.19 -21.65
CA ARG A 52 -29.06 35.15 -20.95
C ARG A 52 -29.00 34.04 -19.90
N ILE A 53 -30.09 33.81 -19.17
CA ILE A 53 -30.19 32.71 -18.20
C ILE A 53 -30.14 31.35 -18.90
N MET A 54 -30.86 31.18 -20.01
CA MET A 54 -30.80 29.94 -20.79
C MET A 54 -29.41 29.68 -21.38
N ALA A 55 -28.73 30.71 -21.88
CA ALA A 55 -27.36 30.60 -22.36
C ALA A 55 -26.40 30.16 -21.24
N LEU A 56 -26.53 30.73 -20.04
CA LEU A 56 -25.72 30.35 -18.87
C LEU A 56 -25.95 28.90 -18.42
N VAL A 57 -27.19 28.42 -18.42
CA VAL A 57 -27.52 27.02 -18.08
C VAL A 57 -26.93 26.06 -19.12
N SER A 58 -26.99 26.44 -20.40
CA SER A 58 -26.42 25.68 -21.50
C SER A 58 -24.89 25.58 -21.42
N GLU A 59 -24.21 26.71 -21.17
CA GLU A 59 -22.76 26.78 -20.97
C GLU A 59 -22.31 25.95 -19.75
N SER A 60 -23.07 26.00 -18.66
CA SER A 60 -22.78 25.24 -17.43
C SER A 60 -22.99 23.73 -17.60
N SER A 61 -23.99 23.31 -18.38
CA SER A 61 -24.20 21.90 -18.73
C SER A 61 -23.04 21.35 -19.56
N LYS A 62 -22.40 22.19 -20.37
CA LYS A 62 -21.21 21.83 -21.14
C LYS A 62 -19.98 21.69 -20.23
N ALA A 63 -19.82 22.59 -19.26
CA ALA A 63 -18.77 22.50 -18.25
C ALA A 63 -18.88 21.24 -17.34
N ALA A 64 -20.09 20.69 -17.15
CA ALA A 64 -20.29 19.42 -16.45
C ALA A 64 -19.76 18.19 -17.23
N SER A 65 -19.66 18.29 -18.56
CA SER A 65 -19.03 17.26 -19.40
C SER A 65 -17.53 17.16 -19.13
N ASP A 66 -16.85 18.32 -18.99
CA ASP A 66 -15.41 18.37 -18.69
C ASP A 66 -15.10 17.84 -17.27
N ILE A 67 -16.00 18.03 -16.31
CA ILE A 67 -15.84 17.48 -14.95
C ILE A 67 -15.91 15.95 -14.94
N SER A 68 -16.70 15.34 -15.82
CA SER A 68 -16.82 13.88 -15.91
C SER A 68 -15.51 13.24 -16.40
N GLU A 69 -14.84 13.87 -17.38
CA GLU A 69 -13.54 13.43 -17.89
C GLU A 69 -12.44 13.54 -16.81
N ILE A 70 -12.43 14.64 -16.05
CA ILE A 70 -11.49 14.81 -14.93
C ILE A 70 -11.70 13.75 -13.83
N LEU A 71 -12.97 13.42 -13.54
CA LEU A 71 -13.31 12.42 -12.53
C LEU A 71 -12.89 11.00 -12.96
N GLU A 72 -12.96 10.70 -14.26
CA GLU A 72 -12.52 9.42 -14.82
C GLU A 72 -11.00 9.26 -14.72
N VAL A 73 -10.23 10.31 -15.03
CA VAL A 73 -8.77 10.35 -14.84
C VAL A 73 -8.42 10.17 -13.37
N LEU A 74 -9.08 10.87 -12.46
CA LEU A 74 -8.87 10.72 -11.01
C LEU A 74 -9.23 9.32 -10.50
N ALA A 75 -10.33 8.74 -10.98
CA ALA A 75 -10.72 7.37 -10.60
C ALA A 75 -9.67 6.35 -11.08
N GLN A 76 -9.13 6.55 -12.28
CA GLN A 76 -8.07 5.70 -12.81
C GLN A 76 -6.75 5.87 -12.04
N ASP A 77 -6.39 7.10 -11.68
CA ASP A 77 -5.22 7.38 -10.82
C ASP A 77 -5.37 6.72 -9.45
N VAL A 78 -6.53 6.83 -8.80
CA VAL A 78 -6.79 6.17 -7.50
C VAL A 78 -6.72 4.65 -7.62
N SER A 79 -7.26 4.07 -8.69
CA SER A 79 -7.20 2.62 -8.92
C SER A 79 -5.77 2.13 -9.17
N THR A 80 -4.96 2.92 -9.88
CA THR A 80 -3.56 2.64 -10.17
C THR A 80 -2.67 2.83 -8.94
N GLU A 81 -2.91 3.88 -8.16
CA GLU A 81 -2.21 4.09 -6.89
C GLU A 81 -2.49 2.92 -5.93
N ARG A 82 -3.74 2.44 -5.90
CA ARG A 82 -4.11 1.28 -5.09
C ARG A 82 -3.39 0.01 -5.52
N SER A 83 -3.33 -0.29 -6.83
CA SER A 83 -2.63 -1.49 -7.33
C SER A 83 -1.13 -1.43 -7.05
N LEU A 84 -0.49 -0.26 -7.24
CA LEU A 84 0.93 -0.05 -6.89
C LEU A 84 1.19 -0.25 -5.39
N ARG A 85 0.27 0.15 -4.53
CA ARG A 85 0.39 -0.03 -3.08
C ARG A 85 0.30 -1.50 -2.67
N GLU A 86 -0.56 -2.27 -3.34
CA GLU A 86 -0.68 -3.71 -3.14
C GLU A 86 0.58 -4.46 -3.65
N GLU A 87 1.14 -4.05 -4.78
CA GLU A 87 2.43 -4.56 -5.29
C GLU A 87 3.57 -4.27 -4.33
N GLN A 88 3.67 -3.04 -3.81
CA GLN A 88 4.69 -2.68 -2.83
C GLN A 88 4.61 -3.55 -1.58
N TYR A 89 3.42 -3.91 -1.12
CA TYR A 89 3.27 -4.81 0.03
C TYR A 89 3.82 -6.21 -0.27
N ARG A 90 3.52 -6.76 -1.45
CA ARG A 90 4.02 -8.08 -1.90
C ARG A 90 5.55 -8.11 -2.07
N VAL A 91 6.11 -7.08 -2.72
CA VAL A 91 7.56 -6.95 -2.90
C VAL A 91 8.24 -6.88 -1.54
N THR A 92 7.74 -6.01 -0.67
CA THR A 92 8.30 -5.82 0.67
C THR A 92 8.16 -7.06 1.57
N ALA A 93 7.07 -7.81 1.46
CA ALA A 93 6.88 -9.07 2.20
C ALA A 93 7.94 -10.12 1.83
N THR A 94 8.32 -10.19 0.55
CA THR A 94 9.36 -11.11 0.07
C THR A 94 10.72 -10.82 0.71
N TYR A 95 11.08 -9.55 0.90
CA TYR A 95 12.32 -9.16 1.58
C TYR A 95 12.35 -9.60 3.05
N VAL A 96 11.22 -9.50 3.77
CA VAL A 96 11.13 -9.98 5.16
C VAL A 96 11.43 -11.48 5.23
N ILE A 97 10.89 -12.27 4.28
CA ILE A 97 11.15 -13.72 4.21
C ILE A 97 12.65 -14.00 4.05
N ILE A 98 13.34 -13.26 3.18
CA ILE A 98 14.79 -13.41 2.98
C ILE A 98 15.55 -13.12 4.28
N ILE A 99 15.17 -12.09 5.03
CA ILE A 99 15.78 -11.79 6.33
C ILE A 99 15.60 -12.97 7.30
N PHE A 100 14.40 -13.57 7.34
CA PHE A 100 14.18 -14.77 8.16
C PHE A 100 15.03 -15.96 7.72
N LEU A 101 15.15 -16.17 6.41
CA LEU A 101 15.99 -17.22 5.84
C LEU A 101 17.45 -17.06 6.24
N THR A 102 18.01 -15.85 6.12
CA THR A 102 19.42 -15.59 6.49
C THR A 102 19.70 -15.84 7.97
N PHE A 103 18.77 -15.49 8.85
CA PHE A 103 18.87 -15.79 10.27
C PHE A 103 18.79 -17.30 10.56
N GLY A 104 17.88 -18.00 9.90
CA GLY A 104 17.77 -19.46 10.00
C GLY A 104 19.04 -20.17 9.53
N ILE A 105 19.62 -19.73 8.40
CA ILE A 105 20.89 -20.26 7.89
C ILE A 105 22.01 -20.03 8.91
N PHE A 106 22.09 -18.86 9.52
CA PHE A 106 23.10 -18.60 10.55
C PHE A 106 22.97 -19.54 11.75
N LEU A 107 21.76 -19.77 12.26
CA LEU A 107 21.53 -20.74 13.34
C LEU A 107 21.92 -22.16 12.92
N LEU A 108 21.57 -22.57 11.70
CA LEU A 108 21.95 -23.86 11.14
C LEU A 108 23.48 -24.01 11.03
N THR A 109 24.18 -22.98 10.58
CA THR A 109 25.64 -22.99 10.51
C THR A 109 26.26 -23.04 11.89
N ALA A 110 25.76 -22.26 12.86
CA ALA A 110 26.22 -22.31 14.25
C ALA A 110 26.04 -23.71 14.86
N TYR A 111 24.91 -24.36 14.59
CA TYR A 111 24.65 -25.74 14.99
C TYR A 111 25.63 -26.74 14.36
N SER A 112 25.85 -26.63 13.05
CA SER A 112 26.78 -27.48 12.31
C SER A 112 28.21 -27.35 12.85
N ILE A 113 28.65 -26.12 13.14
CA ILE A 113 29.95 -25.85 13.75
C ILE A 113 30.05 -26.48 15.14
N SER A 114 29.02 -26.33 15.98
CA SER A 114 29.06 -26.84 17.35
C SER A 114 29.05 -28.37 17.43
N THR A 115 28.38 -29.05 16.50
CA THR A 115 28.24 -30.51 16.54
C THR A 115 29.34 -31.26 15.79
N SER A 116 29.79 -30.71 14.66
CA SER A 116 30.75 -31.42 13.79
C SER A 116 32.16 -30.86 13.93
N PHE A 117 32.30 -29.54 14.09
CA PHE A 117 33.59 -28.86 13.97
C PHE A 117 34.33 -28.75 15.31
N ILE A 118 33.64 -28.36 16.38
CA ILE A 118 34.23 -28.27 17.74
C ILE A 118 34.82 -29.60 18.25
N PRO A 119 34.12 -30.76 18.19
CA PRO A 119 34.72 -32.01 18.65
C PRO A 119 35.91 -32.45 17.78
N LEU A 120 35.89 -32.13 16.49
CA LEU A 120 37.02 -32.40 15.57
C LEU A 120 38.26 -31.57 15.94
N LEU A 121 38.06 -30.32 16.38
CA LEU A 121 39.13 -29.47 16.88
C LEU A 121 39.66 -29.94 18.25
N ALA A 122 38.78 -30.45 19.12
CA ALA A 122 39.17 -31.00 20.41
C ALA A 122 40.08 -32.23 20.25
N THR A 123 39.72 -33.17 19.37
CA THR A 123 40.55 -34.36 19.09
C THR A 123 41.85 -34.02 18.35
N ALA A 124 41.83 -33.03 17.44
CA ALA A 124 43.04 -32.56 16.76
C ALA A 124 43.98 -31.77 17.68
N ALA A 125 43.46 -31.09 18.71
CA ALA A 125 44.26 -30.39 19.71
C ALA A 125 45.05 -31.35 20.61
N GLU A 126 44.49 -32.53 20.89
CA GLU A 126 45.16 -33.58 21.68
C GLU A 126 46.31 -34.26 20.94
N ALA A 127 46.33 -34.22 19.59
CA ALA A 127 47.30 -34.93 18.75
C ALA A 127 48.54 -34.09 18.32
N GLU A 128 48.97 -33.12 19.13
CA GLU A 128 49.88 -32.01 18.74
C GLU A 128 49.24 -31.05 17.72
N GLY A 129 48.53 -30.05 18.25
CA GLY A 129 47.63 -29.18 17.50
C GLY A 129 48.23 -28.44 16.28
N PRO A 130 47.49 -28.35 15.15
CA PRO A 130 47.88 -27.54 14.00
C PRO A 130 48.03 -26.05 14.38
N GLN A 131 49.13 -25.42 13.98
CA GLN A 131 49.32 -23.98 14.12
C GLN A 131 48.72 -23.24 12.92
N ILE A 132 47.69 -22.42 13.16
CA ILE A 132 47.07 -21.56 12.12
C ILE A 132 47.92 -20.29 11.91
N SER A 133 48.64 -19.84 12.95
CA SER A 133 49.47 -18.64 12.93
C SER A 133 50.52 -18.68 14.05
N PRO A 134 51.71 -18.07 13.90
CA PRO A 134 52.71 -18.03 14.97
C PRO A 134 52.11 -17.41 16.24
N GLY A 135 52.00 -18.22 17.30
CA GLY A 135 51.44 -17.79 18.59
C GLY A 135 49.96 -18.09 18.81
N VAL A 136 49.22 -18.57 17.80
CA VAL A 136 47.83 -19.02 17.95
C VAL A 136 47.78 -20.54 17.94
N ARG A 137 47.80 -21.14 19.13
CA ARG A 137 47.59 -22.58 19.33
C ARG A 137 46.09 -22.86 19.46
N ILE A 138 45.54 -23.75 18.64
CA ILE A 138 44.13 -24.18 18.72
C ILE A 138 43.84 -24.91 20.04
N GLY A 139 44.84 -25.50 20.70
CA GLY A 139 44.68 -26.32 21.91
C GLY A 139 44.36 -25.59 23.22
N GLY A 140 43.79 -24.39 23.18
CA GLY A 140 43.42 -23.64 24.39
C GLY A 140 42.07 -22.93 24.33
N VAL A 141 41.36 -22.97 23.20
CA VAL A 141 40.03 -22.35 23.09
C VAL A 141 38.99 -23.36 23.54
N SER A 142 38.45 -23.16 24.74
CA SER A 142 37.40 -24.03 25.27
C SER A 142 36.19 -24.04 24.32
N PRO A 143 35.64 -25.23 24.00
CA PRO A 143 34.37 -25.39 23.28
C PRO A 143 33.26 -24.44 23.74
N GLU A 144 33.15 -24.23 25.05
CA GLU A 144 32.24 -23.28 25.70
C GLU A 144 32.35 -21.85 25.17
N VAL A 145 33.56 -21.35 24.94
CA VAL A 145 33.79 -19.95 24.56
C VAL A 145 33.33 -19.70 23.12
N ILE A 146 33.54 -20.67 22.24
CA ILE A 146 33.08 -20.60 20.84
C ILE A 146 31.56 -20.62 20.82
N LYS A 147 30.95 -21.57 21.53
CA LYS A 147 29.50 -21.68 21.74
C LYS A 147 28.87 -20.39 22.26
N GLN A 148 29.43 -19.81 23.32
CA GLN A 148 28.93 -18.57 23.92
C GLN A 148 29.09 -17.36 22.98
N SER A 149 30.14 -17.34 22.16
CA SER A 149 30.35 -16.29 21.17
C SER A 149 29.30 -16.34 20.06
N PHE A 150 28.95 -17.54 19.57
CA PHE A 150 27.87 -17.72 18.60
C PHE A 150 26.51 -17.32 19.18
N PHE A 151 26.26 -17.57 20.47
CA PHE A 151 25.03 -17.12 21.14
C PHE A 151 24.91 -15.59 21.13
N ARG A 152 25.97 -14.88 21.55
CA ARG A 152 25.98 -13.40 21.55
C ARG A 152 25.83 -12.83 20.14
N ALA A 153 26.52 -13.43 19.16
CA ALA A 153 26.40 -13.04 17.76
C ALA A 153 24.97 -13.26 17.23
N SER A 154 24.33 -14.38 17.58
CA SER A 154 22.94 -14.67 17.20
C SER A 154 21.95 -13.63 17.76
N LEU A 155 22.12 -13.25 19.03
CA LEU A 155 21.28 -12.21 19.65
C LEU A 155 21.42 -10.86 18.92
N ILE A 156 22.66 -10.45 18.64
CA ILE A 156 22.93 -9.19 17.92
C ILE A 156 22.36 -9.25 16.51
N GLN A 157 22.58 -10.37 15.80
CA GLN A 157 22.07 -10.56 14.45
C GLN A 157 20.54 -10.55 14.42
N GLY A 158 19.87 -11.29 15.31
CA GLY A 158 18.41 -11.32 15.41
C GLY A 158 17.82 -9.96 15.75
N PHE A 159 18.50 -9.19 16.61
CA PHE A 159 18.11 -7.82 16.94
C PHE A 159 18.21 -6.88 15.73
N CYS A 160 19.39 -6.80 15.10
CA CYS A 160 19.63 -5.93 13.96
C CYS A 160 18.76 -6.29 12.75
N SER A 161 18.68 -7.58 12.41
CA SER A 161 17.87 -8.09 11.30
C SER A 161 16.37 -7.88 11.52
N GLY A 162 15.89 -8.01 12.76
CA GLY A 162 14.49 -7.75 13.09
C GLY A 162 14.09 -6.28 12.93
N ILE A 163 14.97 -5.36 13.34
CA ILE A 163 14.76 -3.92 13.12
C ILE A 163 14.77 -3.60 11.62
N LEU A 164 15.71 -4.18 10.87
CA LEU A 164 15.82 -4.00 9.42
C LEU A 164 14.55 -4.50 8.69
N ALA A 165 14.03 -5.67 9.09
CA ALA A 165 12.80 -6.21 8.54
C ALA A 165 11.59 -5.28 8.75
N GLY A 166 11.45 -4.67 9.93
CA GLY A 166 10.35 -3.74 10.18
C GLY A 166 10.49 -2.39 9.50
N LYS A 167 11.73 -1.91 9.33
CA LYS A 167 12.02 -0.71 8.52
C LYS A 167 11.58 -0.90 7.08
N MET A 168 11.88 -2.06 6.49
CA MET A 168 11.45 -2.40 5.15
C MET A 168 9.92 -2.54 5.07
N GLN A 169 9.29 -3.26 6.00
CA GLN A 169 7.85 -3.57 5.91
C GLN A 169 6.87 -2.43 6.19
N GLY A 170 7.20 -1.53 7.13
CA GLY A 170 6.26 -0.50 7.57
C GLY A 170 6.81 0.92 7.51
N GLY A 171 8.03 1.13 7.02
CA GLY A 171 8.73 2.43 7.03
C GLY A 171 9.08 2.96 8.44
N LYS A 172 8.60 2.33 9.52
CA LYS A 172 8.77 2.75 10.91
C LYS A 172 9.68 1.76 11.66
N ILE A 173 10.64 2.30 12.43
CA ILE A 173 11.63 1.48 13.18
C ILE A 173 10.90 0.66 14.26
N LEU A 174 9.88 1.27 14.86
CA LEU A 174 9.03 0.66 15.87
C LEU A 174 8.33 -0.62 15.39
N SER A 175 7.97 -0.71 14.11
CA SER A 175 7.40 -1.94 13.53
C SER A 175 8.42 -3.09 13.45
N GLY A 176 9.72 -2.82 13.59
CA GLY A 176 10.78 -3.82 13.63
C GLY A 176 10.95 -4.49 14.98
N LEU A 177 10.49 -3.84 16.05
CA LEU A 177 10.64 -4.36 17.41
C LEU A 177 9.90 -5.70 17.59
N LYS A 178 8.70 -5.84 17.00
CA LYS A 178 7.94 -7.10 17.01
C LYS A 178 8.71 -8.23 16.32
N TYR A 179 9.35 -7.97 15.18
CA TYR A 179 10.13 -8.98 14.46
C TYR A 179 11.43 -9.32 15.19
N SER A 180 12.08 -8.32 15.78
CA SER A 180 13.27 -8.50 16.61
C SER A 180 13.00 -9.38 17.83
N ILE A 181 11.88 -9.14 18.54
CA ILE A 181 11.49 -9.95 19.70
C ILE A 181 11.22 -11.41 19.28
N ILE A 182 10.53 -11.62 18.14
CA ILE A 182 10.28 -12.96 17.60
C ILE A 182 11.61 -13.66 17.27
N MET A 183 12.52 -12.98 16.58
CA MET A 183 13.83 -13.53 16.21
C MET A 183 14.69 -13.89 17.42
N ILE A 184 14.74 -13.01 18.41
CA ILE A 184 15.47 -13.25 19.67
C ILE A 184 14.87 -14.44 20.41
N SER A 185 13.54 -14.52 20.47
CA SER A 185 12.84 -15.66 21.08
C SER A 185 13.20 -16.97 20.37
N ILE A 186 13.25 -16.98 19.04
CA ILE A 186 13.65 -18.15 18.24
C ILE A 186 15.11 -18.52 18.52
N ALA A 187 16.05 -17.57 18.53
CA ALA A 187 17.45 -17.85 18.88
C ALA A 187 17.57 -18.45 20.28
N TRP A 188 16.88 -17.86 21.26
CA TRP A 188 16.93 -18.33 22.64
C TRP A 188 16.36 -19.75 22.78
N MET A 189 15.24 -20.03 22.10
CA MET A 189 14.62 -21.36 22.09
C MET A 189 15.52 -22.37 21.38
N PHE A 190 16.15 -21.99 20.27
CA PHE A 190 17.07 -22.85 19.52
C PHE A 190 18.29 -23.23 20.37
N PHE A 191 18.94 -22.27 21.02
CA PHE A 191 20.08 -22.53 21.90
C PHE A 191 19.70 -23.35 23.14
N THR A 192 18.53 -23.08 23.73
CA THR A 192 18.00 -23.87 24.85
C THR A 192 17.75 -25.33 24.46
N PHE A 193 17.13 -25.57 23.29
CA PHE A 193 16.73 -26.92 22.88
C PHE A 193 17.91 -27.76 22.40
N PHE A 194 18.90 -27.14 21.76
CA PHE A 194 20.09 -27.83 21.27
C PHE A 194 21.17 -28.07 22.32
N GLY A 195 21.01 -27.54 23.54
CA GLY A 195 21.95 -27.80 24.63
C GLY A 195 23.38 -27.38 24.27
N ILE A 196 23.52 -26.18 23.70
CA ILE A 196 24.81 -25.51 23.58
C ILE A 196 25.06 -24.67 24.83
#